data_AF-A0A1I7U386-F1
#
_entry.id   AF-A0A1I7U386-F1
#
_cell.length_a   1.000
_cell.length_b   1.000
_cell.length_c   1.000
_cell.angle_alpha   90.00
_cell.angle_beta   90.00
_cell.angle_gamma   90.00
#
_symmetry.space_group_name_H-M   'P 1'
#
loop_
_entity.id
_entity.type
_entity.pdbx_description
1 polymer ?
#
loop_
_entity_poly.entity_id
_entity_poly.type
_entity_poly.pdbx_seq_one_letter_code
_entity_poly.pdbx_strand_id
1 'polypeptide(L)'
;MSFFHFINCFALSFAPYFIVYKYSGINEYSSIWKCATASGGYLLTQLAKLLLLATFFPALDGEGFSILPEFLKSCADIVDVIGLHLLMTNFLAGKGEVRIVVGGLGWGLAHSVAHRLVLLWVGARGTAFSWRWIQTSLDSSADLMMIVSLACLTWMITRSPNKTIVSPVLAMCVFSTFVYQTVQQVFSLHGWGLLAFRFVYSIATAFLTVIVYSANRTTNARKNE
;
A
#
# COMPACT_ATOMS: atom_id res chain seq x y z
N MET A 1 27.30 16.89 -1.84
CA MET A 1 26.87 15.88 -0.84
C MET A 1 25.37 15.61 -0.88
N SER A 2 24.50 16.62 -0.92
CA SER A 2 23.03 16.42 -0.92
C SER A 2 22.48 15.61 -2.10
N PHE A 3 23.04 15.78 -3.30
CA PHE A 3 22.62 15.02 -4.49
C PHE A 3 22.88 13.51 -4.37
N PHE A 4 24.01 13.11 -3.76
CA PHE A 4 24.31 11.69 -3.52
C PHE A 4 23.33 11.06 -2.53
N HIS A 5 22.99 11.76 -1.45
CA HIS A 5 22.00 11.29 -0.48
C HIS A 5 20.60 11.21 -1.08
N PHE A 6 20.24 12.17 -1.94
CA PHE A 6 19.00 12.14 -2.69
C PHE A 6 18.91 10.91 -3.59
N ILE A 7 19.94 10.66 -4.42
CA ILE A 7 19.96 9.48 -5.29
C ILE A 7 19.86 8.20 -4.47
N ASN A 8 20.58 8.08 -3.35
CA ASN A 8 20.52 6.89 -2.51
C ASN A 8 19.11 6.66 -1.93
N CYS A 9 18.46 7.71 -1.41
CA CYS A 9 17.10 7.61 -0.88
C CYS A 9 16.08 7.32 -1.99
N PHE A 10 16.22 7.98 -3.14
CA PHE A 10 15.39 7.76 -4.32
C PHE A 10 15.52 6.31 -4.83
N ALA A 11 16.76 5.83 -4.98
CA ALA A 11 17.01 4.45 -5.38
C ALA A 11 16.43 3.47 -4.34
N LEU A 12 16.62 3.71 -3.05
CA LEU A 12 16.07 2.85 -2.00
C LEU A 12 14.54 2.79 -2.02
N SER A 13 13.87 3.90 -2.34
CA SER A 13 12.42 3.94 -2.45
C SER A 13 11.87 3.32 -3.72
N PHE A 14 12.48 3.58 -4.88
CA PHE A 14 11.91 3.22 -6.18
C PHE A 14 12.51 1.95 -6.80
N ALA A 15 13.70 1.51 -6.36
CA ALA A 15 14.32 0.29 -6.89
C ALA A 15 13.46 -0.96 -6.66
N PRO A 16 12.79 -1.18 -5.51
CA PRO A 16 11.94 -2.36 -5.33
C PRO A 16 10.83 -2.44 -6.39
N TYR A 17 10.20 -1.33 -6.73
CA TYR A 17 9.16 -1.27 -7.77
C TYR A 17 9.72 -1.64 -9.15
N PHE A 18 10.91 -1.14 -9.49
CA PHE A 18 11.57 -1.46 -10.75
C PHE A 18 11.98 -2.94 -10.85
N ILE A 19 12.51 -3.50 -9.75
CA ILE A 19 12.87 -4.92 -9.65
C ILE A 19 11.63 -5.78 -9.88
N VAL A 20 10.53 -5.53 -9.16
CA VAL A 20 9.32 -6.35 -9.33
C VAL A 20 8.75 -6.19 -10.75
N TYR A 21 8.72 -4.98 -11.32
CA TYR A 21 8.27 -4.78 -12.69
C TYR A 21 9.06 -5.60 -13.72
N LYS A 22 10.40 -5.63 -13.58
CA LYS A 22 11.29 -6.33 -14.50
C LYS A 22 11.28 -7.85 -14.31
N TYR A 23 11.29 -8.33 -13.06
CA TYR A 23 11.41 -9.76 -12.76
C TYR A 23 10.07 -10.50 -12.68
N SER A 24 8.93 -9.81 -12.55
CA SER A 24 7.61 -10.45 -12.59
C SER A 24 7.10 -10.77 -14.00
N GLY A 25 7.89 -10.49 -15.05
CA GLY A 25 7.51 -10.76 -16.45
C GLY A 25 6.37 -9.88 -16.98
N ILE A 26 5.93 -8.87 -16.21
CA ILE A 26 4.79 -8.01 -16.57
C ILE A 26 5.03 -7.30 -17.89
N ASN A 27 6.28 -6.94 -18.18
CA ASN A 27 6.67 -6.25 -19.42
C ASN A 27 6.30 -7.05 -20.69
N GLU A 28 6.18 -8.38 -20.59
CA GLU A 28 5.77 -9.24 -21.71
C GLU A 28 4.24 -9.33 -21.85
N TYR A 29 3.51 -9.29 -20.74
CA TYR A 29 2.05 -9.52 -20.69
C TYR A 29 1.21 -8.24 -20.65
N SER A 30 1.81 -7.12 -20.26
CA SER A 30 1.10 -5.87 -20.00
C SER A 30 1.93 -4.65 -20.38
N SER A 31 1.36 -3.81 -21.25
CA SER A 31 1.94 -2.52 -21.57
C SER A 31 2.08 -1.64 -20.33
N ILE A 32 3.13 -0.82 -20.29
CA ILE A 32 3.37 0.22 -19.27
C ILE A 32 2.16 1.15 -19.09
N TRP A 33 1.34 1.31 -20.15
CA TRP A 33 0.09 2.05 -20.10
C TRP A 33 -0.91 1.52 -19.08
N LYS A 34 -1.00 0.20 -18.89
CA LYS A 34 -1.92 -0.37 -17.88
C LYS A 34 -1.45 -0.06 -16.46
N CYS A 35 -0.14 -0.02 -16.25
CA CYS A 35 0.46 0.43 -14.99
C CYS A 35 0.15 1.92 -14.75
N ALA A 36 0.29 2.75 -15.78
CA ALA A 36 -0.07 4.17 -15.72
C ALA A 36 -1.57 4.39 -15.44
N THR A 37 -2.45 3.58 -16.03
CA THR A 37 -3.89 3.61 -15.71
C THR A 37 -4.15 3.27 -14.24
N ALA A 38 -3.43 2.29 -13.69
CA ALA A 38 -3.53 1.95 -12.27
C ALA A 38 -3.05 3.09 -11.37
N SER A 39 -1.95 3.76 -11.74
CA SER A 39 -1.47 4.95 -11.05
C SER A 39 -2.47 6.12 -11.12
N GLY A 40 -3.11 6.34 -12.26
CA GLY A 40 -4.18 7.34 -12.41
C GLY A 40 -5.40 7.04 -11.54
N GLY A 41 -5.78 5.75 -11.43
CA GLY A 41 -6.83 5.29 -10.53
C GLY A 41 -6.54 5.63 -9.06
N TYR A 42 -5.30 5.39 -8.60
CA TYR A 42 -4.87 5.78 -7.25
C TYR A 42 -5.00 7.28 -7.01
N LEU A 43 -4.57 8.13 -7.94
CA LEU A 43 -4.65 9.59 -7.76
C LEU A 43 -6.09 10.06 -7.62
N LEU A 44 -7.01 9.48 -8.40
CA LEU A 44 -8.44 9.79 -8.31
C LEU A 44 -9.04 9.36 -6.97
N THR A 45 -8.72 8.16 -6.49
CA THR A 45 -9.27 7.65 -5.21
C THR A 45 -8.66 8.39 -4.03
N GLN A 46 -7.39 8.73 -4.10
CA GLN A 46 -6.72 9.57 -3.09
C GLN A 46 -7.36 10.97 -3.03
N LEU A 47 -7.71 11.57 -4.17
CA LEU A 47 -8.44 12.84 -4.20
C LEU A 47 -9.80 12.72 -3.51
N ALA A 48 -10.57 11.68 -3.84
CA ALA A 48 -11.86 11.42 -3.22
C ALA A 48 -11.74 11.19 -1.71
N LYS A 49 -10.75 10.43 -1.28
CA LYS A 49 -10.43 10.18 0.14
C LYS A 49 -10.11 11.46 0.90
N LEU A 50 -9.27 12.33 0.33
CA LEU A 50 -8.92 13.61 0.94
C LEU A 50 -10.12 14.56 1.03
N LEU A 51 -10.99 14.57 0.01
CA LEU A 51 -12.24 15.35 0.06
C LEU A 51 -13.17 14.85 1.17
N LEU A 52 -13.37 13.52 1.30
CA LEU A 52 -14.19 12.93 2.36
C LEU A 52 -13.64 13.27 3.76
N LEU A 53 -12.33 13.15 3.94
CA LEU A 53 -11.69 13.50 5.21
C LEU A 53 -11.88 15.00 5.52
N ALA A 54 -11.68 15.87 4.53
CA ALA A 54 -11.82 17.32 4.70
C ALA A 54 -13.26 17.77 4.96
N THR A 55 -14.28 17.08 4.44
CA THR A 55 -15.69 17.45 4.64
C THR A 55 -16.28 16.94 5.96
N PHE A 56 -15.94 15.71 6.36
CA PHE A 56 -16.58 15.06 7.50
C PHE A 56 -15.79 15.16 8.80
N PHE A 57 -14.46 15.32 8.74
CA PHE A 57 -13.59 15.36 9.92
C PHE A 57 -13.00 16.73 10.34
N PRO A 58 -13.34 17.90 9.75
CA PRO A 58 -12.68 19.15 10.14
C PRO A 58 -12.98 19.57 11.58
N ALA A 59 -14.07 19.05 12.18
CA ALA A 59 -14.51 19.37 13.54
C ALA A 59 -14.16 18.28 14.59
N LEU A 60 -13.57 17.16 14.17
CA LEU A 60 -13.21 16.03 15.05
C LEU A 60 -11.75 16.12 15.56
N ASP A 61 -10.99 17.11 15.09
CA ASP A 61 -9.62 17.41 15.55
C ASP A 61 -9.66 18.19 16.87
N GLY A 62 -10.02 17.50 17.95
CA GLY A 62 -9.78 17.98 19.32
C GLY A 62 -8.31 17.85 19.71
N GLU A 63 -7.85 18.63 20.69
CA GLU A 63 -6.48 18.51 21.21
C GLU A 63 -6.32 17.20 22.01
N GLY A 64 -5.89 16.14 21.34
CA GLY A 64 -5.53 14.86 21.97
C GLY A 64 -5.82 13.65 21.07
N PHE A 65 -5.01 12.60 21.23
CA PHE A 65 -5.25 11.32 20.54
C PHE A 65 -6.48 10.63 21.15
N SER A 66 -7.56 10.60 20.38
CA SER A 66 -8.78 9.87 20.73
C SER A 66 -8.97 8.69 19.78
N ILE A 67 -9.15 7.50 20.34
CA ILE A 67 -9.22 6.24 19.58
C ILE A 67 -10.38 6.26 18.58
N LEU A 68 -11.55 6.77 18.97
CA LEU A 68 -12.76 6.74 18.15
C LEU A 68 -12.66 7.63 16.90
N PRO A 69 -12.27 8.92 16.98
CA PRO A 69 -12.00 9.74 15.80
C PRO A 69 -10.95 9.15 14.86
N GLU A 70 -9.86 8.59 15.40
CA GLU A 70 -8.81 8.02 14.57
C GLU A 70 -9.27 6.75 13.85
N PHE A 71 -10.06 5.92 14.52
CA PHE A 71 -10.70 4.77 13.90
C PHE A 71 -11.66 5.19 12.77
N LEU A 72 -12.49 6.21 13.00
CA LEU A 72 -13.40 6.74 11.98
C LEU A 72 -12.64 7.31 10.77
N LYS A 73 -11.51 7.99 10.97
CA LYS A 73 -10.64 8.43 9.88
C LYS A 73 -10.09 7.25 9.09
N SER A 74 -9.69 6.17 9.78
CA SER A 74 -9.19 4.96 9.12
C SER A 74 -10.24 4.25 8.27
N CYS A 75 -11.54 4.44 8.51
CA CYS A 75 -12.60 3.94 7.63
C CYS A 75 -12.51 4.52 6.21
N ALA A 76 -11.87 5.69 6.02
CA ALA A 76 -11.62 6.24 4.71
C ALA A 76 -10.70 5.35 3.85
N ASP A 77 -9.89 4.47 4.46
CA ASP A 77 -9.05 3.49 3.75
C ASP A 77 -9.89 2.43 3.00
N ILE A 78 -11.18 2.28 3.33
CA ILE A 78 -12.12 1.42 2.57
C ILE A 78 -12.32 1.95 1.15
N VAL A 79 -12.21 3.27 0.94
CA VAL A 79 -12.30 3.88 -0.40
C VAL A 79 -11.20 3.35 -1.32
N ASP A 80 -10.01 3.13 -0.78
CA ASP A 80 -8.88 2.58 -1.55
C ASP A 80 -9.16 1.13 -1.98
N VAL A 81 -9.80 0.32 -1.13
CA VAL A 81 -10.25 -1.05 -1.48
C VAL A 81 -11.27 -1.02 -2.62
N ILE A 82 -12.28 -0.15 -2.51
CA ILE A 82 -13.32 -0.01 -3.53
C ILE A 82 -12.70 0.46 -4.85
N GLY A 83 -11.84 1.48 -4.80
CA GLY A 83 -11.13 2.01 -5.96
C GLY A 83 -10.27 0.95 -6.66
N LEU A 84 -9.49 0.21 -5.89
CA LEU A 84 -8.65 -0.87 -6.40
C LEU A 84 -9.48 -2.01 -6.99
N HIS A 85 -10.61 -2.37 -6.37
CA HIS A 85 -11.54 -3.37 -6.90
C HIS A 85 -12.14 -2.97 -8.25
N LEU A 86 -12.65 -1.74 -8.36
CA LEU A 86 -13.21 -1.20 -9.60
C LEU A 86 -12.15 -1.13 -10.71
N LEU A 87 -10.94 -0.69 -10.37
CA LEU A 87 -9.81 -0.63 -11.30
C LEU A 87 -9.47 -2.02 -11.86
N MET A 88 -9.33 -3.03 -11.00
CA MET A 88 -8.98 -4.40 -11.40
C MET A 88 -10.08 -5.08 -12.21
N THR A 89 -11.34 -4.74 -11.95
CA THR A 89 -12.49 -5.35 -12.64
C THR A 89 -12.73 -4.71 -14.00
N ASN A 90 -12.71 -3.38 -14.08
CA ASN A 90 -13.20 -2.63 -15.24
C ASN A 90 -12.09 -2.13 -16.18
N PHE A 91 -10.93 -1.71 -15.65
CA PHE A 91 -9.89 -1.03 -16.43
C PHE A 91 -8.71 -1.94 -16.78
N LEU A 92 -8.40 -2.92 -15.93
CA LEU A 92 -7.29 -3.84 -16.14
C LEU A 92 -7.79 -5.10 -16.85
N ALA A 93 -7.52 -5.22 -18.16
CA ALA A 93 -7.79 -6.44 -18.93
C ALA A 93 -6.59 -7.40 -18.94
N GLY A 94 -6.84 -8.70 -18.79
CA GLY A 94 -5.83 -9.77 -18.82
C GLY A 94 -6.09 -10.89 -17.81
N LYS A 95 -5.11 -11.81 -17.66
CA LYS A 95 -5.11 -12.89 -16.66
C LYS A 95 -5.10 -12.29 -15.25
N GLY A 96 -5.82 -12.90 -14.30
CA GLY A 96 -5.98 -12.37 -12.94
C GLY A 96 -4.65 -12.13 -12.21
N GLU A 97 -3.68 -13.04 -12.36
CA GLU A 97 -2.34 -12.91 -11.77
C GLU A 97 -1.64 -11.63 -12.27
N VAL A 98 -1.75 -11.31 -13.56
CA VAL A 98 -1.15 -10.08 -14.14
C VAL A 98 -1.87 -8.84 -13.61
N ARG A 99 -3.21 -8.88 -13.46
CA ARG A 99 -3.97 -7.73 -12.94
C ARG A 99 -3.60 -7.38 -11.50
N ILE A 100 -3.40 -8.39 -10.64
CA ILE A 100 -3.00 -8.18 -9.25
C ILE A 100 -1.64 -7.45 -9.20
N VAL A 101 -0.66 -7.94 -9.96
CA VAL A 101 0.70 -7.37 -9.90
C VAL A 101 0.75 -6.00 -10.57
N VAL A 102 0.10 -5.80 -11.73
CA VAL A 102 0.02 -4.48 -12.40
C VAL A 102 -0.73 -3.47 -11.54
N GLY A 103 -1.86 -3.87 -10.97
CA GLY A 103 -2.67 -3.03 -10.08
C GLY A 103 -1.89 -2.62 -8.83
N GLY A 104 -1.30 -3.60 -8.13
CA GLY A 104 -0.51 -3.34 -6.92
C GLY A 104 0.74 -2.50 -7.18
N LEU A 105 1.49 -2.75 -8.26
CA LEU A 105 2.67 -1.97 -8.60
C LEU A 105 2.34 -0.54 -9.03
N GLY A 106 1.36 -0.37 -9.93
CA GLY A 106 0.98 0.95 -10.43
C GLY A 106 0.37 1.81 -9.32
N TRP A 107 -0.47 1.21 -8.47
CA TRP A 107 -1.02 1.85 -7.29
C TRP A 107 0.06 2.21 -6.28
N GLY A 108 0.95 1.26 -5.96
CA GLY A 108 2.03 1.47 -5.01
C GLY A 108 3.07 2.50 -5.48
N LEU A 109 3.39 2.53 -6.77
CA LEU A 109 4.25 3.56 -7.35
C LEU A 109 3.64 4.94 -7.19
N ALA A 110 2.35 5.08 -7.53
CA ALA A 110 1.65 6.35 -7.40
C ALA A 110 1.55 6.79 -5.93
N HIS A 111 1.29 5.85 -5.01
CA HIS A 111 1.29 6.10 -3.57
C HIS A 111 2.66 6.61 -3.08
N SER A 112 3.75 5.95 -3.46
CA SER A 112 5.11 6.34 -3.06
C SER A 112 5.50 7.69 -3.65
N VAL A 113 5.20 7.92 -4.94
CA VAL A 113 5.44 9.21 -5.60
C VAL A 113 4.67 10.33 -4.92
N ALA A 114 3.37 10.16 -4.70
CA ALA A 114 2.51 11.20 -4.10
C ALA A 114 2.96 11.56 -2.67
N HIS A 115 3.29 10.56 -1.84
CA HIS A 115 3.64 10.80 -0.44
C HIS A 115 5.10 11.23 -0.24
N ARG A 116 6.04 10.72 -1.04
CA ARG A 116 7.48 10.80 -0.72
C ARG A 116 8.30 11.57 -1.72
N LEU A 117 7.86 11.75 -2.97
CA LEU A 117 8.66 12.48 -3.97
C LEU A 117 8.89 13.92 -3.54
N VAL A 118 7.85 14.59 -3.01
CA VAL A 118 7.96 15.96 -2.48
C VAL A 118 8.89 15.99 -1.25
N LEU A 119 8.74 15.04 -0.32
CA LEU A 119 9.57 14.97 0.88
C LEU A 119 11.05 14.76 0.55
N LEU A 120 11.37 13.83 -0.35
CA LEU A 120 12.73 13.55 -0.79
C LEU A 120 13.33 14.72 -1.56
N TRP A 121 12.54 15.39 -2.40
CA TRP A 121 12.96 16.59 -3.14
C TRP A 121 13.34 17.75 -2.21
N VAL A 122 12.49 18.03 -1.22
CA VAL A 122 12.77 19.07 -0.22
C VAL A 122 13.97 18.69 0.65
N GLY A 123 14.09 17.41 1.03
CA GLY A 123 15.24 16.89 1.77
C GLY A 123 16.57 17.04 1.04
N ALA A 124 16.57 16.94 -0.30
CA ALA A 124 17.74 17.16 -1.13
C ALA A 124 18.24 18.62 -1.14
N ARG A 125 17.37 19.58 -0.78
CA ARG A 125 17.75 21.00 -0.65
C ARG A 125 18.28 21.37 0.74
N GLY A 126 18.21 20.45 1.70
CA GLY A 126 18.73 20.66 3.05
C GLY A 126 20.26 20.71 3.10
N THR A 127 20.79 21.55 3.99
CA THR A 127 22.24 21.72 4.20
C THR A 127 22.85 20.58 5.02
N ALA A 128 22.05 19.85 5.81
CA ALA A 128 22.47 18.72 6.62
C ALA A 128 21.56 17.49 6.40
N PHE A 129 22.19 16.32 6.26
CA PHE A 129 21.48 15.06 6.08
C PHE A 129 20.97 14.51 7.41
N SER A 130 19.66 14.22 7.48
CA SER A 130 19.05 13.64 8.66
C SER A 130 18.61 12.19 8.41
N TRP A 131 18.61 11.39 9.48
CA TRP A 131 18.28 9.97 9.38
C TRP A 131 16.81 9.69 9.02
N ARG A 132 15.95 10.70 9.18
CA ARG A 132 14.54 10.68 8.81
C ARG A 132 14.35 10.30 7.33
N TRP A 133 15.20 10.79 6.42
CA TRP A 133 15.07 10.52 4.99
C TRP A 133 15.29 9.03 4.65
N ILE A 134 16.26 8.39 5.31
CA ILE A 134 16.49 6.95 5.17
C ILE A 134 15.31 6.17 5.72
N GLN A 135 14.80 6.56 6.89
CA GLN A 135 13.63 5.91 7.49
C GLN A 135 12.41 6.02 6.57
N THR A 136 12.11 7.20 6.01
CA THR A 136 11.01 7.39 5.05
C THR A 136 11.22 6.58 3.76
N SER A 137 12.47 6.41 3.34
CA SER A 137 12.78 5.61 2.14
C SER A 137 12.58 4.12 2.39
N LEU A 138 13.06 3.61 3.53
CA LEU A 138 12.82 2.22 3.95
C LEU A 138 11.32 1.93 4.14
N ASP A 139 10.59 2.87 4.73
CA ASP A 139 9.14 2.77 4.95
C ASP A 139 8.35 2.55 3.65
N SER A 140 8.82 3.10 2.52
CA SER A 140 8.18 2.85 1.21
C SER A 140 8.26 1.39 0.75
N SER A 141 9.27 0.64 1.19
CA SER A 141 9.38 -0.79 0.87
C SER A 141 8.35 -1.61 1.64
N ALA A 142 8.08 -1.25 2.90
CA ALA A 142 7.02 -1.86 3.69
C ALA A 142 5.63 -1.55 3.11
N ASP A 143 5.40 -0.31 2.68
CA ASP A 143 4.17 0.09 1.99
C ASP A 143 3.94 -0.69 0.69
N LEU A 144 4.98 -0.92 -0.11
CA LEU A 144 4.87 -1.72 -1.33
C LEU A 144 4.35 -3.13 -1.01
N MET A 145 4.90 -3.78 0.02
CA MET A 145 4.43 -5.11 0.45
C MET A 145 2.97 -5.09 0.88
N MET A 146 2.56 -4.07 1.63
CA MET A 146 1.16 -3.89 2.06
C MET A 146 0.22 -3.67 0.87
N ILE A 147 0.57 -2.80 -0.08
CA ILE A 147 -0.26 -2.46 -1.23
C ILE A 147 -0.41 -3.65 -2.19
N VAL A 148 0.67 -4.41 -2.42
CA VAL A 148 0.59 -5.64 -3.23
C VAL A 148 -0.28 -6.69 -2.54
N SER A 149 -0.17 -6.82 -1.22
CA SER A 149 -1.02 -7.71 -0.43
C SER A 149 -2.50 -7.29 -0.50
N LEU A 150 -2.77 -5.99 -0.37
CA LEU A 150 -4.09 -5.39 -0.52
C LEU A 150 -4.68 -5.69 -1.92
N ALA A 151 -3.92 -5.48 -2.99
CA ALA A 151 -4.34 -5.79 -4.35
C ALA A 151 -4.70 -7.27 -4.52
N CYS A 152 -3.90 -8.17 -3.97
CA CYS A 152 -4.16 -9.60 -4.00
C CYS A 152 -5.45 -9.96 -3.25
N LEU A 153 -5.61 -9.49 -2.01
CA LEU A 153 -6.78 -9.79 -1.18
C LEU A 153 -8.07 -9.20 -1.75
N THR A 154 -8.03 -7.97 -2.27
CA THR A 154 -9.17 -7.30 -2.93
C THR A 154 -9.59 -8.02 -4.21
N TRP A 155 -8.65 -8.63 -4.94
CA TRP A 155 -9.00 -9.50 -6.05
C TRP A 155 -9.64 -10.81 -5.58
N MET A 156 -9.08 -11.42 -4.54
CA MET A 156 -9.54 -12.71 -4.03
C MET A 156 -10.91 -12.65 -3.37
N ILE A 157 -11.26 -11.59 -2.62
CA ILE A 157 -12.52 -11.50 -1.87
C ILE A 157 -13.75 -11.62 -2.77
N THR A 158 -13.63 -11.20 -4.04
CA THR A 158 -14.73 -11.24 -5.00
C THR A 158 -14.91 -12.59 -5.69
N ARG A 159 -13.87 -13.44 -5.69
CA ARG A 159 -13.84 -14.71 -6.46
C ARG A 159 -13.64 -15.95 -5.60
N SER A 160 -13.18 -15.79 -4.37
CA SER A 160 -12.98 -16.89 -3.44
C SER A 160 -14.32 -17.36 -2.86
N PRO A 161 -14.54 -18.69 -2.76
CA PRO A 161 -15.64 -19.24 -1.98
C PRO A 161 -15.42 -19.04 -0.47
N ASN A 162 -14.17 -19.04 0.00
CA ASN A 162 -13.79 -18.95 1.41
C ASN A 162 -13.61 -17.50 1.88
N LYS A 163 -14.67 -16.68 1.69
CA LYS A 163 -14.66 -15.26 2.06
C LYS A 163 -14.39 -15.01 3.55
N THR A 164 -14.74 -15.98 4.40
CA THR A 164 -14.52 -15.94 5.86
C THR A 164 -13.05 -15.87 6.24
N ILE A 165 -12.14 -16.45 5.44
CA ILE A 165 -10.69 -16.41 5.70
C ILE A 165 -10.07 -15.15 5.07
N VAL A 166 -10.56 -14.74 3.91
CA VAL A 166 -10.02 -13.57 3.18
C VAL A 166 -10.38 -12.25 3.87
N SER A 167 -11.62 -12.13 4.37
CA SER A 167 -12.14 -10.91 5.01
C SER A 167 -11.29 -10.40 6.19
N PRO A 168 -10.92 -11.20 7.20
CA PRO A 168 -10.13 -10.71 8.33
C PRO A 168 -8.72 -10.28 7.92
N VAL A 169 -8.09 -10.97 6.97
CA VAL A 169 -6.74 -10.59 6.48
C VAL A 169 -6.81 -9.30 5.66
N LEU A 170 -7.89 -9.11 4.89
CA LEU A 170 -8.15 -7.85 4.19
C LEU A 170 -8.37 -6.71 5.18
N ALA A 171 -9.17 -6.93 6.22
CA ALA A 171 -9.39 -5.93 7.28
C ALA A 171 -8.08 -5.53 7.96
N MET A 172 -7.19 -6.48 8.24
CA MET A 172 -5.84 -6.20 8.76
C MET A 172 -5.05 -5.27 7.81
N CYS A 173 -5.08 -5.52 6.49
CA CYS A 173 -4.40 -4.64 5.55
C CYS A 173 -5.01 -3.22 5.52
N VAL A 174 -6.34 -3.12 5.51
CA VAL A 174 -7.05 -1.83 5.43
C VAL A 174 -6.79 -0.98 6.66
N PHE A 175 -6.87 -1.55 7.86
CA PHE A 175 -6.69 -0.81 9.11
C PHE A 175 -5.23 -0.72 9.57
N SER A 176 -4.26 -1.01 8.68
CA SER A 176 -2.83 -0.97 9.01
C SER A 176 -2.37 0.42 9.47
N THR A 177 -2.87 1.49 8.82
CA THR A 177 -2.59 2.89 9.21
C THR A 177 -2.98 3.16 10.66
N PHE A 178 -4.18 2.73 11.05
CA PHE A 178 -4.70 2.87 12.41
C PHE A 178 -3.87 2.08 13.43
N VAL A 179 -3.45 0.87 13.07
CA VAL A 179 -2.56 0.05 13.93
C VAL A 179 -1.23 0.76 14.15
N TYR A 180 -0.63 1.32 13.10
CA TYR A 180 0.63 2.06 13.22
C TYR A 180 0.49 3.29 14.12
N GLN A 181 -0.59 4.06 13.99
CA GLN A 181 -0.83 5.24 14.83
C GLN A 181 -1.09 4.85 16.29
N THR A 182 -1.89 3.81 16.53
CA THR A 182 -2.18 3.33 17.88
C THR A 182 -0.91 2.85 18.58
N VAL A 183 -0.08 2.06 17.89
CA VAL A 183 1.21 1.57 18.44
C VAL A 183 2.17 2.72 18.70
N GLN A 184 2.23 3.72 17.81
CA GLN A 184 3.04 4.91 18.01
C GLN A 184 2.64 5.67 19.29
N GLN A 185 1.34 5.83 19.55
CA GLN A 185 0.85 6.57 20.72
C GLN A 185 0.96 5.77 22.02
N VAL A 186 0.57 4.50 22.03
CA VAL A 186 0.57 3.65 23.23
C VAL A 186 1.99 3.33 23.70
N PHE A 187 2.90 3.00 22.79
CA PHE A 187 4.27 2.63 23.13
C PHE A 187 5.25 3.81 22.99
N SER A 188 4.79 4.99 22.55
CA SER A 188 5.64 6.15 22.27
C SER A 188 6.84 5.80 21.36
N LEU A 189 6.65 4.87 20.43
CA LEU A 189 7.70 4.40 19.51
C LEU A 189 7.90 5.41 18.38
N HIS A 190 9.12 5.93 18.27
CA HIS A 190 9.48 6.91 17.24
C HIS A 190 10.69 6.45 16.43
N GLY A 191 10.78 6.91 15.18
CA GLY A 191 11.90 6.64 14.28
C GLY A 191 12.07 5.15 13.97
N TRP A 192 13.15 4.56 14.48
CA TRP A 192 13.55 3.19 14.15
C TRP A 192 12.65 2.10 14.73
N GLY A 193 12.14 2.29 15.96
CA GLY A 193 11.24 1.30 16.58
C GLY A 193 9.92 1.17 15.80
N LEU A 194 9.37 2.31 15.38
CA LEU A 194 8.17 2.34 14.54
C LEU A 194 8.42 1.71 13.16
N LEU A 195 9.58 2.02 12.55
CA LEU A 195 9.96 1.42 11.27
C LEU A 195 10.06 -0.11 11.37
N ALA A 196 10.73 -0.63 12.40
CA ALA A 196 10.85 -2.06 12.62
C ALA A 196 9.47 -2.73 12.77
N PHE A 197 8.57 -2.12 13.54
CA PHE A 197 7.20 -2.59 13.69
C PHE A 197 6.43 -2.62 12.36
N ARG A 198 6.54 -1.57 11.55
CA ARG A 198 5.90 -1.51 10.22
C ARG A 198 6.38 -2.62 9.29
N PHE A 199 7.69 -2.90 9.28
CA PHE A 199 8.26 -4.01 8.51
C PHE A 199 7.79 -5.37 9.00
N VAL A 200 7.79 -5.61 10.32
CA VAL A 200 7.30 -6.89 10.87
C VAL A 200 5.83 -7.09 10.52
N TYR A 201 5.02 -6.04 10.63
CA TYR A 201 3.60 -6.07 10.27
C TYR A 201 3.39 -6.32 8.77
N SER A 202 4.15 -5.65 7.90
CA SER A 202 4.03 -5.83 6.44
C SER A 202 4.50 -7.20 5.98
N ILE A 203 5.55 -7.76 6.60
CA ILE A 203 6.00 -9.13 6.35
C ILE A 203 4.95 -10.14 6.82
N ALA A 204 4.39 -9.96 8.02
CA ALA A 204 3.37 -10.86 8.56
C ALA A 204 2.11 -10.88 7.68
N THR A 205 1.61 -9.72 7.27
CA THR A 205 0.45 -9.61 6.37
C THR A 205 0.72 -10.15 4.98
N ALA A 206 1.91 -9.93 4.41
CA ALA A 206 2.32 -10.53 3.14
C ALA A 206 2.36 -12.06 3.23
N PHE A 207 2.93 -12.61 4.30
CA PHE A 207 2.99 -14.05 4.53
C PHE A 207 1.59 -14.66 4.68
N LEU A 208 0.71 -14.03 5.46
CA LEU A 208 -0.70 -14.42 5.57
C LEU A 208 -1.41 -14.39 4.22
N THR A 209 -1.15 -13.35 3.41
CA THR A 209 -1.72 -13.24 2.06
C THR A 209 -1.30 -14.40 1.17
N VAL A 210 -0.02 -14.82 1.22
CA VAL A 210 0.47 -16.00 0.48
C VAL A 210 -0.20 -17.28 0.96
N ILE A 211 -0.37 -17.47 2.27
CA ILE A 211 -1.07 -18.64 2.82
C ILE A 211 -2.51 -18.68 2.31
N VAL A 212 -3.24 -17.56 2.40
CA VAL A 212 -4.64 -17.49 1.96
C VAL A 212 -4.75 -17.67 0.45
N TYR A 213 -3.79 -17.14 -0.32
CA TYR A 213 -3.74 -17.32 -1.78
C TYR A 213 -3.50 -18.79 -2.16
N SER A 214 -2.55 -19.47 -1.51
CA SER A 214 -2.26 -20.88 -1.77
C SER A 214 -3.43 -21.80 -1.37
N ALA A 215 -4.07 -21.55 -0.23
CA ALA A 215 -5.25 -22.30 0.23
C ALA A 215 -6.46 -22.15 -0.73
N ASN A 216 -6.65 -20.96 -1.32
CA ASN A 216 -7.71 -20.76 -2.30
C ASN A 216 -7.40 -21.46 -3.63
N ARG A 217 -6.13 -21.53 -4.04
CA ARG A 217 -5.71 -22.23 -5.26
C ARG A 217 -5.94 -23.74 -5.15
N THR A 218 -5.62 -24.35 -4.00
CA THR A 218 -5.85 -25.80 -3.78
C THR A 218 -7.33 -26.16 -3.74
N THR A 219 -8.16 -25.31 -3.14
CA THR A 219 -9.62 -25.52 -3.10
C THR A 219 -10.24 -25.50 -4.51
N ASN A 220 -9.80 -24.58 -5.37
CA ASN A 220 -10.27 -24.52 -6.75
C ASN A 220 -9.78 -25.70 -7.61
N ALA A 221 -8.58 -26.24 -7.34
CA ALA A 221 -8.08 -27.41 -8.06
C ALA A 221 -8.94 -28.65 -7.78
N ARG A 222 -9.30 -28.91 -6.52
CA ARG A 222 -10.17 -30.03 -6.12
C ARG A 222 -11.60 -29.97 -6.66
N LYS A 223 -12.07 -28.80 -7.08
CA LYS A 223 -13.42 -28.64 -7.64
C LYS A 223 -13.48 -28.97 -9.14
N ASN A 224 -12.32 -29.04 -9.79
CA ASN A 224 -12.18 -29.31 -11.23
C ASN A 224 -11.76 -30.77 -11.51
N GLU A 225 -11.55 -31.59 -10.46
CA GLU A 225 -11.42 -33.05 -10.51
C GLU A 225 -12.78 -33.70 -10.28
#